data_AF-A0A8T4U056-F1
#
_entry.id   AF-A0A8T4U056-F1
#
_cell.length_a   1.000
_cell.length_b   1.000
_cell.length_c   1.000
_cell.angle_alpha   90.00
_cell.angle_beta   90.00
_cell.angle_gamma   90.00
#
_symmetry.space_group_name_H-M   'P 1'
#
loop_
_entity.id
_entity.type
_entity.pdbx_description
1 polymer ?
#
loop_
_entity_poly.entity_id
_entity_poly.type
_entity_poly.pdbx_seq_one_letter_code
_entity_poly.pdbx_strand_id
1 'polypeptide(L)' 'MGNITLSIPEELQKKMKKHSDIRWSEVIRKTIQRRIEDLELLDSLTTRSELTQEGALEISKKIDASVAKKLGLVR' A
#
# COMPACT_ATOMS: atom_id res chain seq x y z
N MET A 1 10.35 -19.51 -8.04
CA MET A 1 10.09 -18.28 -8.81
C MET A 1 8.88 -18.54 -9.70
N GLY A 2 7.93 -17.60 -9.77
CA GLY A 2 6.81 -17.66 -10.70
C GLY A 2 7.04 -16.74 -11.89
N ASN A 3 6.54 -17.14 -13.07
CA ASN A 3 6.57 -16.31 -14.28
C ASN A 3 5.16 -15.78 -14.55
N ILE A 4 5.06 -14.50 -14.88
CA ILE A 4 3.80 -13.85 -15.25
C ILE A 4 3.99 -13.26 -16.64
N THR A 5 3.10 -13.62 -17.57
CA THR A 5 3.02 -13.04 -18.92
C THR A 5 1.81 -12.12 -18.97
N LEU A 6 2.03 -10.86 -19.36
CA LEU A 6 0.99 -9.85 -19.43
C LEU A 6 0.85 -9.35 -20.87
N SER A 7 -0.38 -9.33 -21.36
CA SER A 7 -0.71 -8.64 -22.60
C SER A 7 -0.93 -7.16 -22.31
N ILE A 8 -0.23 -6.29 -23.04
CA ILE A 8 -0.39 -4.84 -22.94
C ILE A 8 -0.81 -4.27 -24.30
N PRO A 9 -1.52 -3.12 -24.34
CA PRO A 9 -1.85 -2.45 -25.59
C PRO A 9 -0.59 -2.13 -26.40
N GLU A 10 -0.67 -2.26 -27.72
CA GLU A 10 0.47 -2.07 -28.62
C GLU A 10 1.12 -0.68 -28.47
N GLU A 11 0.29 0.36 -28.33
CA GLU A 11 0.76 1.73 -28.13
C GLU A 11 1.55 1.91 -26.81
N LEU A 12 1.18 1.19 -25.75
CA LEU A 12 1.94 1.18 -24.50
C LEU A 12 3.27 0.46 -24.69
N GLN A 13 3.26 -0.69 -25.38
CA GLN A 13 4.48 -1.43 -25.70
C GLN A 13 5.46 -0.57 -26.51
N LYS A 14 4.98 0.19 -27.50
CA LYS A 14 5.82 1.13 -28.28
C LYS A 14 6.46 2.19 -27.38
N LYS A 15 5.69 2.79 -26.46
CA LYS A 15 6.23 3.77 -25.50
C LYS A 15 7.26 3.15 -24.57
N MET A 16 7.01 1.96 -24.05
CA MET A 16 7.97 1.24 -23.20
C MET A 16 9.27 0.91 -23.96
N LYS A 17 9.16 0.48 -25.22
CA LYS A 17 10.34 0.20 -26.07
C LYS A 17 11.18 1.46 -26.36
N LYS A 18 10.56 2.64 -26.45
CA LYS A 18 11.29 3.91 -26.60
C LYS A 18 12.14 4.25 -25.36
N HIS A 19 11.74 3.78 -24.19
CA HIS A 19 12.46 3.91 -22.93
C HIS A 19 13.07 2.56 -22.54
N SER A 20 13.95 2.03 -23.40
CA SER A 20 14.58 0.71 -23.24
C SER A 20 15.66 0.68 -22.15
N ASP A 21 16.10 1.85 -21.69
CA ASP A 21 16.97 2.05 -20.53
C ASP A 21 16.30 1.65 -19.20
N ILE A 22 14.96 1.62 -19.17
CA ILE A 22 14.18 1.26 -17.99
C ILE A 22 14.00 -0.26 -17.90
N ARG A 23 14.32 -0.83 -16.74
CA ARG A 23 14.03 -2.23 -16.40
C ARG A 23 12.56 -2.43 -16.05
N TRP A 24 11.70 -2.47 -17.06
CA TRP A 24 10.24 -2.55 -16.90
C TRP A 24 9.75 -3.73 -16.04
N SER A 25 10.42 -4.87 -16.09
CA SER A 25 10.08 -6.03 -15.24
C SER A 25 10.23 -5.73 -13.74
N GLU A 26 11.19 -4.89 -13.37
CA GLU A 26 11.40 -4.45 -11.99
C GLU A 26 10.34 -3.44 -11.56
N VAL A 27 9.99 -2.52 -12.45
CA VAL A 27 8.92 -1.54 -12.21
C VAL A 27 7.60 -2.26 -11.94
N ILE A 28 7.25 -3.23 -12.79
CA ILE A 28 6.04 -4.05 -12.65
C ILE A 28 6.08 -4.84 -11.34
N ARG A 29 7.21 -5.51 -11.02
CA ARG A 29 7.36 -6.27 -9.77
C ARG A 29 7.10 -5.41 -8.54
N LYS A 30 7.73 -4.23 -8.45
CA LYS A 30 7.55 -3.32 -7.32
C LYS A 30 6.12 -2.81 -7.22
N THR A 31 5.48 -2.54 -8.36
CA THR A 31 4.08 -2.09 -8.41
C THR A 31 3.13 -3.16 -7.88
N ILE A 32 3.32 -4.42 -8.32
CA ILE A 32 2.53 -5.55 -7.86
C ILE A 32 2.75 -5.76 -6.36
N GLN A 33 4.00 -5.78 -5.90
CA GLN A 33 4.32 -5.98 -4.49
C GLN A 33 3.63 -4.93 -3.60
N ARG A 34 3.79 -3.63 -3.93
CA ARG A 34 3.12 -2.56 -3.18
C ARG A 34 1.61 -2.71 -3.19
N ARG A 35 1.01 -3.08 -4.32
CA ARG A 35 -0.45 -3.28 -4.40
C ARG A 35 -0.92 -4.43 -3.51
N ILE A 36 -0.15 -5.50 -3.41
CA ILE A 36 -0.43 -6.61 -2.49
C ILE A 36 -0.30 -6.16 -1.05
N GLU A 37 0.79 -5.46 -0.68
CA GLU A 37 0.98 -4.92 0.67
C GLU A 37 -0.19 -3.99 1.09
N ASP A 38 -0.66 -3.13 0.18
CA ASP A 38 -1.82 -2.27 0.41
C ASP A 38 -3.10 -3.08 0.64
N LEU A 39 -3.31 -4.14 -0.15
CA LEU A 39 -4.48 -5.03 0.00
C LEU A 39 -4.41 -5.83 1.29
N GLU A 40 -3.25 -6.37 1.66
CA GLU A 40 -3.03 -7.08 2.91
C GLU A 40 -3.22 -6.15 4.13
N LEU A 41 -2.79 -4.89 4.03
CA LEU A 41 -3.07 -3.90 5.06
C LEU A 41 -4.58 -3.66 5.17
N LEU A 42 -5.27 -3.43 4.06
CA LEU A 42 -6.72 -3.26 4.05
C LEU A 42 -7.42 -4.48 4.64
N ASP A 43 -7.06 -5.68 4.22
CA ASP A 43 -7.59 -6.93 4.73
C ASP A 43 -7.26 -7.11 6.21
N SER A 44 -6.08 -6.71 6.69
CA SER A 44 -5.76 -6.76 8.12
C SER A 44 -6.60 -5.78 8.93
N LEU A 45 -6.92 -4.62 8.36
CA LEU A 45 -7.79 -3.64 8.95
C LEU A 45 -9.22 -4.17 8.98
N THR A 46 -9.78 -4.68 7.87
CA THR A 46 -11.15 -5.24 7.83
C THR A 46 -11.30 -6.59 8.51
N THR A 47 -10.26 -7.42 8.60
CA THR A 47 -10.32 -8.71 9.31
C THR A 47 -10.19 -8.51 10.83
N ARG A 48 -9.41 -7.51 11.27
CA ARG A 48 -9.43 -7.07 12.68
C ARG A 48 -10.58 -6.14 13.00
N SER A 49 -11.34 -5.77 11.98
CA SER A 49 -12.45 -4.88 12.12
C SER A 49 -13.71 -5.49 11.51
N GLU A 50 -14.52 -6.08 12.39
CA GLU A 50 -15.72 -5.31 12.63
C GLU A 50 -15.23 -3.88 12.94
N LEU A 51 -15.29 -2.95 11.97
CA LEU A 51 -15.00 -1.53 12.23
C LEU A 51 -16.18 -1.04 13.06
N THR A 52 -16.32 -1.60 14.27
CA THR A 52 -17.20 -1.10 15.27
C THR A 52 -16.67 0.27 15.64
N GLN A 53 -17.61 1.15 15.96
CA GLN A 53 -17.33 2.49 16.45
C GLN A 53 -16.27 2.49 17.57
N GLU A 54 -16.21 1.40 18.34
CA GLU A 54 -15.26 1.14 19.42
C GLU A 54 -13.80 1.01 18.95
N GLY A 55 -13.55 0.28 17.85
CA GLY A 55 -12.20 0.12 17.29
C GLY A 55 -11.66 1.43 16.71
N ALA A 56 -12.52 2.22 16.06
CA ALA A 56 -12.16 3.56 15.58
C ALA A 56 -11.86 4.52 16.75
N LEU A 57 -12.62 4.43 17.85
CA LEU A 57 -12.39 5.17 19.09
C LEU A 57 -11.06 4.80 19.76
N GLU A 58 -10.67 3.53 19.75
CA GLU A 58 -9.40 3.09 20.32
C GLU A 58 -8.20 3.61 19.52
N ILE A 59 -8.30 3.61 18.19
CA ILE A 59 -7.29 4.19 17.29
C ILE A 59 -7.19 5.70 17.52
N SER A 60 -8.33 6.41 17.60
CA SER A 60 -8.34 7.85 17.92
C SER A 60 -7.64 8.14 19.24
N LYS A 61 -7.97 7.40 20.32
CA LYS A 61 -7.32 7.57 21.62
C LYS A 61 -5.80 7.32 21.58
N LYS A 62 -5.34 6.33 20.81
CA LYS A 62 -3.92 6.05 20.63
C LYS A 62 -3.19 7.18 19.88
N ILE A 63 -3.83 7.76 18.87
CA ILE A 63 -3.32 8.93 18.14
C ILE A 63 -3.27 10.14 19.09
N ASP A 64 -4.35 10.44 19.80
CA ASP A 64 -4.43 11.58 20.74
C ASP A 64 -3.38 11.48 21.84
N ALA A 65 -3.20 10.30 22.44
CA ALA A 65 -2.17 10.06 23.44
C ALA A 65 -0.75 10.23 22.88
N SER A 66 -0.52 9.77 21.65
CA SER A 66 0.78 9.90 20.98
C SER A 66 1.10 11.37 20.64
N VAL A 67 0.09 12.12 20.18
CA VAL A 67 0.20 13.56 19.90
C VAL A 67 0.40 14.35 21.20
N ALA A 68 -0.36 14.07 22.25
CA ALA A 68 -0.25 14.75 23.54
C ALA A 68 1.12 14.51 24.20
N LYS A 69 1.66 13.29 24.12
CA LYS A 69 3.02 12.97 24.57
C LYS A 69 4.08 13.72 23.77
N LYS A 70 3.90 13.86 22.45
CA LYS A 70 4.83 14.58 21.57
C LYS A 70 4.78 16.10 21.77
N LEU A 71 3.61 16.63 22.14
CA LEU A 71 3.40 18.06 22.43
C LEU A 71 3.67 18.43 23.90
N GLY A 72 4.09 17.47 24.74
CA GLY A 72 4.39 17.72 26.16
C GLY A 72 3.17 18.06 27.01
N LEU A 73 1.96 17.73 26.53
CA LEU A 73 0.68 18.01 27.20
C LEU A 73 0.32 16.94 28.26
N VAL A 74 1.14 15.90 28.39
CA VAL A 74 1.02 14.87 29.44
C VAL A 74 2.35 14.85 30.21
N ARG A 75 2.26 15.11 31.51
CA ARG A 75 3.41 15.18 32.43
C ARG A 75 3.89 13.79 32.84
#